data_AF-A0A9E0PKI0-F1
#
_entry.id   AF-A0A9E0PKI0-F1
#
_cell.length_a   1.000
_cell.length_b   1.000
_cell.length_c   1.000
_cell.angle_alpha   90.00
_cell.angle_beta   90.00
_cell.angle_gamma   90.00
#
_symmetry.space_group_name_H-M   'P 1'
#
loop_
_entity.id
_entity.type
_entity.pdbx_description
1 polymer ?
#
loop_
_entity_poly.entity_id
_entity_poly.type
_entity_poly.pdbx_seq_one_letter_code
_entity_poly.pdbx_strand_id
1 'polypeptide(L)' 'MKDESSVAGCEYLGEVKGSSAWGGLVTNMAYNRARDGLKKRALALGATHVVLLDSSSGPMGSNTLGNAYKCPTRLPRAD' A
#
# COMPACT_ATOMS: atom_id res chain seq x y z
N MET A 1 3.66 -8.28 4.37
CA MET A 1 2.34 -7.64 4.53
C MET A 1 2.02 -7.64 6.02
N LYS A 2 1.20 -6.71 6.53
CA LYS A 2 0.85 -6.64 7.94
C LYS A 2 -0.64 -6.87 8.10
N ASP A 3 -0.99 -7.78 9.01
CA ASP A 3 -2.35 -8.22 9.33
C ASP A 3 -3.19 -7.08 9.91
N GLU A 4 -4.52 -7.17 9.83
CA GLU A 4 -5.47 -6.16 10.36
C GLU A 4 -5.23 -5.83 11.84
N SER A 5 -4.69 -6.77 12.62
CA SER A 5 -4.28 -6.52 14.00
C SER A 5 -3.17 -5.48 14.15
N SER A 6 -2.35 -5.26 13.11
CA SER A 6 -1.31 -4.22 13.10
C SER A 6 -1.86 -2.81 12.92
N VAL A 7 -3.14 -2.66 12.57
CA VAL A 7 -3.83 -1.36 12.47
C VAL A 7 -4.90 -1.14 13.55
N ALA A 8 -5.04 -2.07 14.50
CA ALA A 8 -5.91 -1.92 15.66
C ALA A 8 -5.39 -0.79 16.57
N GLY A 9 -5.86 0.44 16.34
CA GLY A 9 -5.38 1.66 17.01
C GLY A 9 -4.77 2.70 16.06
N CYS A 10 -4.80 2.44 14.75
CA CYS A 10 -4.36 3.39 13.74
C CYS A 10 -5.55 4.16 13.16
N GLU A 11 -5.34 5.43 12.87
CA GLU A 11 -6.36 6.29 12.26
C GLU A 11 -6.48 5.97 10.78
N TYR A 12 -7.69 5.67 10.31
CA TYR A 12 -7.94 5.49 8.88
C TYR A 12 -7.92 6.86 8.19
N LEU A 13 -7.01 7.02 7.23
CA LEU A 13 -6.84 8.27 6.49
C LEU A 13 -7.55 8.29 5.14
N GLY A 14 -7.87 7.12 4.60
CA GLY A 14 -8.55 6.99 3.32
C GLY A 14 -8.03 5.86 2.45
N GLU A 15 -8.74 5.62 1.35
CA GLU A 15 -8.37 4.60 0.36
C GLU A 15 -7.30 5.15 -0.59
N VAL A 16 -6.28 4.34 -0.87
CA VAL A 16 -5.23 4.61 -1.83
C VAL A 16 -5.22 3.56 -2.94
N LYS A 17 -5.20 4.04 -4.18
CA LYS A 17 -5.12 3.19 -5.37
C LYS A 17 -3.79 3.38 -6.08
N GLY A 18 -3.12 2.28 -6.41
CA GLY A 18 -1.94 2.23 -7.25
C GLY A 18 -2.21 1.45 -8.52
N SER A 19 -2.06 2.09 -9.68
CA SER A 19 -2.24 1.45 -10.98
C SER A 19 -0.92 1.50 -11.74
N SER A 20 -0.59 0.46 -12.50
CA SER A 20 0.54 0.46 -13.43
C SER A 20 0.13 -0.16 -14.75
N ALA A 21 0.25 0.64 -15.81
CA ALA A 21 -0.15 0.31 -17.17
C ALA A 21 0.86 -0.57 -17.93
N TRP A 22 1.87 -1.10 -17.25
CA TRP A 22 2.86 -2.01 -17.85
C TRP A 22 2.44 -3.45 -17.52
N GLY A 23 1.66 -4.08 -18.41
CA GLY A 23 1.33 -5.51 -18.32
C GLY A 23 2.16 -6.32 -19.32
N GLY A 24 2.56 -7.55 -18.97
CA GLY A 24 3.33 -8.45 -19.85
C GLY A 24 4.64 -8.95 -19.24
N LEU A 25 5.70 -9.16 -20.04
CA LEU A 25 7.02 -9.69 -19.60
C LEU A 25 7.73 -8.91 -18.46
N VAL A 26 7.17 -7.78 -18.03
CA VAL A 26 7.70 -6.89 -17.00
C VAL A 26 6.79 -6.83 -15.75
N THR A 27 5.93 -7.84 -15.52
CA THR A 27 5.01 -7.93 -14.37
C THR A 27 5.69 -7.60 -13.03
N ASN A 28 6.94 -8.01 -12.84
CA ASN A 28 7.68 -7.72 -11.61
C ASN A 28 7.97 -6.22 -11.44
N MET A 29 8.36 -5.51 -12.51
CA MET A 29 8.53 -4.05 -12.46
C MET A 29 7.20 -3.32 -12.29
N ALA A 30 6.15 -3.81 -12.94
CA ALA A 30 4.81 -3.24 -12.85
C ALA A 30 4.25 -3.31 -11.43
N TYR A 31 4.40 -4.46 -10.77
CA TYR A 31 4.01 -4.65 -9.38
C TYR A 31 4.80 -3.74 -8.44
N ASN A 32 6.12 -3.60 -8.68
CA ASN A 32 6.96 -2.75 -7.86
C ASN A 32 6.61 -1.26 -8.04
N ARG A 33 6.35 -0.81 -9.27
CA ARG A 33 5.89 0.56 -9.58
C ARG A 33 4.51 0.86 -8.99
N ALA A 34 3.57 -0.09 -9.08
CA ALA A 34 2.23 0.05 -8.51
C ALA A 34 2.31 0.21 -6.99
N ARG A 35 3.12 -0.63 -6.33
CA ARG A 35 3.41 -0.52 -4.89
C ARG A 35 4.07 0.80 -4.51
N ASP A 36 5.04 1.27 -5.29
CA ASP A 36 5.75 2.53 -5.01
C ASP A 36 4.80 3.73 -5.12
N GLY A 37 3.95 3.75 -6.15
CA GLY A 37 2.90 4.76 -6.31
C GLY A 37 1.87 4.74 -5.19
N LEU A 38 1.46 3.54 -4.75
CA LEU A 38 0.53 3.38 -3.63
C LEU A 38 1.16 3.86 -2.32
N LYS A 39 2.43 3.54 -2.06
CA LYS A 39 3.19 4.06 -0.91
C LYS A 39 3.33 5.58 -0.94
N LYS A 40 3.67 6.17 -2.09
CA LYS A 40 3.78 7.64 -2.22
C LYS A 40 2.46 8.35 -1.93
N ARG A 41 1.34 7.81 -2.41
CA ARG A 41 0.01 8.34 -2.11
C ARG A 41 -0.33 8.21 -0.63
N ALA A 42 -0.05 7.06 -0.03
CA ALA A 42 -0.22 6.87 1.40
C ALA A 42 0.62 7.85 2.23
N LEU A 43 1.89 8.04 1.86
CA LEU A 43 2.79 9.02 2.50
C LEU A 43 2.30 10.46 2.32
N ALA A 44 1.76 10.81 1.15
CA ALA A 44 1.18 12.12 0.89
C ALA A 44 -0.05 12.41 1.78
N LEU A 45 -0.81 11.36 2.15
CA LEU A 45 -1.89 11.45 3.14
C LEU A 45 -1.39 11.46 4.59
N GLY A 46 -0.09 11.29 4.83
CA GLY A 46 0.50 11.16 6.16
C GLY A 46 0.31 9.78 6.79
N ALA A 47 0.01 8.77 5.99
CA ALA A 47 -0.11 7.39 6.44
C ALA A 47 1.25 6.76 6.69
N THR A 48 1.34 5.99 7.77
CA THR A 48 2.53 5.21 8.12
C THR A 48 2.37 3.74 7.76
N HIS A 49 1.13 3.27 7.64
CA HIS A 49 0.77 1.90 7.30
C HIS A 49 -0.22 1.87 6.15
N VAL A 50 -0.12 0.82 5.33
CA VAL A 50 -1.05 0.56 4.25
C VAL A 50 -1.47 -0.90 4.34
N VAL A 51 -2.77 -1.14 4.40
CA VAL A 51 -3.34 -2.47 4.29
C VAL A 51 -3.82 -2.64 2.85
N LEU A 52 -3.20 -3.57 2.12
CA LEU A 52 -3.66 -3.94 0.78
C LEU A 52 -5.00 -4.66 0.94
N LEU A 53 -6.04 -4.10 0.32
CA LEU A 53 -7.38 -4.69 0.27
C LEU A 53 -7.45 -5.68 -0.89
N ASP A 54 -6.99 -5.23 -2.06
CA ASP A 54 -7.07 -6.01 -3.28
C ASP A 54 -5.84 -5.74 -4.15
N SER A 55 -5.33 -6.78 -4.79
CA SER A 55 -4.25 -6.64 -5.76
C SER A 55 -4.50 -7.58 -6.91
N SER A 56 -4.75 -7.00 -8.09
CA SER A 56 -4.97 -7.72 -9.32
C SER A 56 -3.81 -7.44 -10.27
N SER A 57 -3.09 -8.49 -10.67
CA SER A 57 -2.02 -8.42 -11.66
C SER A 57 -2.38 -9.29 -12.86
N GLY A 58 -2.40 -8.69 -14.06
CA GLY A 58 -2.73 -9.39 -15.29
C GLY A 58 -1.87 -8.94 -16.47
N PRO A 59 -2.06 -9.57 -17.64
CA PRO A 59 -1.27 -9.27 -18.84
C PRO A 59 -1.48 -7.84 -19.36
N MET A 60 -2.56 -7.16 -18.96
CA MET A 60 -2.82 -5.74 -19.29
C MET A 60 -2.31 -4.74 -18.23
N GLY A 61 -1.78 -5.19 -17.09
CA GLY A 61 -1.24 -4.29 -16.07
C GLY A 61 -1.45 -4.79 -14.65
N SER A 62 -1.06 -3.96 -13.69
CA SER A 62 -1.20 -4.25 -12.26
C SER A 62 -2.01 -3.15 -11.57
N ASN A 63 -3.08 -3.53 -10.90
CA ASN A 63 -3.90 -2.65 -10.08
C ASN A 63 -3.84 -3.12 -8.63
N THR A 64 -3.66 -2.16 -7.72
CA THR A 64 -3.59 -2.38 -6.29
C THR A 64 -4.47 -1.37 -5.59
N LEU A 65 -5.30 -1.87 -4.68
CA LEU A 65 -6.19 -1.12 -3.81
C LEU A 65 -5.77 -1.38 -2.38
N GLY A 66 -5.73 -0.33 -1.57
CA GLY A 66 -5.42 -0.49 -0.16
C GLY A 66 -5.91 0.69 0.64
N ASN A 67 -6.07 0.45 1.94
CA ASN A 67 -6.44 1.47 2.91
C ASN A 67 -5.19 2.02 3.57
N ALA A 68 -5.10 3.34 3.63
CA ALA A 68 -4.02 4.07 4.27
C ALA A 68 -4.39 4.37 5.73
N TYR A 69 -3.47 4.04 6.63
CA TYR A 69 -3.63 4.22 8.06
C TYR A 69 -2.46 4.98 8.66
N LYS A 70 -2.76 5.87 9.60
CA LYS A 70 -1.78 6.56 10.43
C LYS A 70 -1.77 5.93 11.81
N CYS A 71 -0.79 5.08 12.04
CA CYS A 71 -0.54 4.56 13.37
C CYS A 71 0.19 5.60 14.21
N PRO A 72 -0.27 5.89 15.45
CA PRO A 72 0.49 6.70 16.37
C PRO A 72 1.85 6.03 16.59
N THR A 73 2.92 6.81 16.53
CA THR A 73 4.31 6.35 16.73
C THR A 73 4.56 6.01 18.20
N ARG A 74 3.85 5.03 18.75
CA ARG A 74 4.13 4.43 20.06
C ARG A 74 4.42 2.95 19.92
N LEU A 75 5.57 2.64 19.36
CA LEU A 75 6.37 1.53 19.86
C LEU A 75 7.75 2.12 20.17
N PRO A 76 8.19 2.18 21.44
CA PRO A 76 9.60 2.40 21.70
C PRO A 76 10.36 1.31 20.94
N ARG A 77 11.36 1.70 20.15
CA ARG A 77 12.41 0.78 19.72
C ARG A 77 12.97 0.18 21.02
N ALA A 78 12.67 -1.09 21.29
CA ALA A 78 13.45 -1.86 22.23
C ALA A 78 14.80 -2.12 21.54
N ASP A 79 15.80 -1.35 21.97
CA ASP A 79 17.23 -1.62 21.77
C ASP A 79 17.63 -2.81 22.64
#